data_AF-A0A9P6Q0D5-F1
#
_entry.id   AF-A0A9P6Q0D5-F1
#
_cell.length_a   1.000
_cell.length_b   1.000
_cell.length_c   1.000
_cell.angle_alpha   90.00
_cell.angle_beta   90.00
_cell.angle_gamma   90.00
#
_symmetry.space_group_name_H-M   'P 1'
#
loop_
_entity.id
_entity.type
_entity.pdbx_description
1 polymer ?
#
loop_
_entity_poly.entity_id
_entity_poly.type
_entity_poly.pdbx_seq_one_letter_code
_entity_poly.pdbx_strand_id
1 'polypeptide(L)'
;MAIQIQTEAGPNEPTTGSSVNGTVEQVTTDQGNETEPEYDDGDEYGDNDIIDHTTFDQLLEMDDEEDHEFSRSLVWNYFEQAEKTFEELDQAMKELDFPDLSRLGHFLKGSSAALGLTKVKESCEKLQHYGNCRDATGDSEITNSEAESLIRALLIQMRKEYDEAENYLRIFYESQEGQ
;
A
#
# COMPACT_ATOMS: atom_id res chain seq x y z
N MET A 1 -38.53 -38.97 8.30
CA MET A 1 -37.82 -40.25 8.54
C MET A 1 -36.35 -39.93 8.67
N ALA A 2 -35.85 -39.97 9.89
CA ALA A 2 -34.43 -39.86 10.20
C ALA A 2 -33.75 -41.21 9.96
N ILE A 3 -32.57 -41.22 9.37
CA ILE A 3 -31.62 -42.31 9.52
C ILE A 3 -30.25 -41.67 9.77
N GLN A 4 -29.89 -41.62 11.05
CA GLN A 4 -28.52 -41.54 11.53
C GLN A 4 -27.73 -42.77 11.08
N ILE A 5 -26.47 -42.56 10.71
CA ILE A 5 -25.42 -43.54 10.95
C ILE A 5 -24.16 -42.80 11.39
N GLN A 6 -23.92 -42.87 12.71
CA GLN A 6 -22.66 -42.57 13.37
C GLN A 6 -21.73 -43.77 13.22
N THR A 7 -20.45 -43.55 12.96
CA THR A 7 -19.37 -44.39 13.51
C THR A 7 -18.13 -43.53 13.79
N GLU A 8 -17.83 -43.37 15.07
CA GLU A 8 -16.61 -42.76 15.62
C GLU A 8 -15.67 -43.84 16.18
N ALA A 9 -14.50 -43.39 16.65
CA ALA A 9 -13.41 -44.09 17.35
C ALA A 9 -12.22 -44.51 16.46
N GLY A 10 -10.97 -44.11 16.74
CA GLY A 10 -10.45 -43.46 17.95
C GLY A 10 -8.97 -43.08 17.80
N PRO A 11 -8.37 -42.54 18.87
CA PRO A 11 -7.10 -41.80 18.87
C PRO A 11 -5.88 -42.71 19.07
N ASN A 12 -4.71 -42.29 18.60
CA ASN A 12 -3.43 -42.91 18.95
C ASN A 12 -2.38 -41.85 19.27
N GLU A 13 -2.22 -41.56 20.55
CA GLU A 13 -0.96 -41.28 21.24
C GLU A 13 -1.07 -41.98 22.61
N PRO A 14 -0.01 -42.57 23.22
CA PRO A 14 0.98 -41.73 23.89
C PRO A 14 2.41 -42.31 24.14
N THR A 15 3.32 -41.37 24.46
CA THR A 15 4.44 -41.44 25.44
C THR A 15 5.69 -42.27 25.18
N THR A 16 6.85 -41.61 25.32
CA THR A 16 7.97 -41.83 26.27
C THR A 16 9.03 -40.75 25.93
N GLY A 17 9.76 -40.08 26.81
CA GLY A 17 10.07 -40.28 28.22
C GLY A 17 11.55 -39.93 28.43
N SER A 18 11.82 -39.02 29.36
CA SER A 18 13.02 -38.94 30.21
C SER A 18 13.96 -37.72 30.07
N SER A 19 14.01 -37.05 31.21
CA SER A 19 14.89 -35.99 31.68
C SER A 19 16.33 -36.50 31.93
N VAL A 20 17.32 -35.62 31.77
CA VAL A 20 18.51 -35.56 32.64
C VAL A 20 18.95 -34.10 32.87
N ASN A 21 19.29 -33.84 34.12
CA ASN A 21 19.71 -32.59 34.74
C ASN A 21 21.17 -32.20 34.44
N GLY A 22 21.42 -30.89 34.45
CA GLY A 22 22.41 -30.26 35.33
C GLY A 22 23.81 -30.01 34.76
N THR A 23 24.18 -28.74 34.63
CA THR A 23 25.19 -28.09 35.51
C THR A 23 25.16 -26.58 35.25
N VAL A 24 25.15 -25.84 36.36
CA VAL A 24 25.14 -24.39 36.47
C VAL A 24 26.58 -23.89 36.46
N GLU A 25 26.91 -22.92 35.60
CA GLU A 25 27.96 -21.93 35.90
C GLU A 25 27.45 -20.55 35.48
N GLN A 26 27.30 -19.68 36.49
CA GLN A 26 27.08 -18.25 36.33
C GLN A 26 28.42 -17.53 36.27
N VAL A 27 28.64 -16.66 35.29
CA VAL A 27 29.54 -15.50 35.44
C VAL A 27 29.03 -14.32 34.60
N THR A 28 28.62 -13.28 35.34
CA THR A 28 28.65 -11.83 35.05
C THR A 28 27.81 -11.20 33.93
N THR A 29 26.80 -10.45 34.40
CA THR A 29 26.46 -9.07 34.04
C THR A 29 27.33 -8.39 32.96
N ASP A 30 26.71 -7.99 31.84
CA ASP A 30 26.90 -6.64 31.31
C ASP A 30 25.72 -6.20 30.44
N GLN A 31 25.56 -4.90 30.35
CA GLN A 31 24.33 -4.13 30.17
C GLN A 31 23.67 -4.29 28.80
N GLY A 32 22.33 -4.28 28.82
CA GLY A 32 21.53 -4.04 27.63
C GLY A 32 21.87 -2.68 27.04
N ASN A 33 22.41 -2.70 25.84
CA ASN A 33 22.41 -1.55 24.95
C ASN A 33 21.55 -1.95 23.75
N GLU A 34 20.25 -1.77 23.93
CA GLU A 34 19.26 -1.69 22.87
C GLU A 34 19.60 -0.47 22.00
N THR A 35 20.45 -0.67 21.00
CA THR A 35 20.52 0.26 19.88
C THR A 35 19.28 0.03 19.04
N GLU A 36 18.29 0.90 19.21
CA GLU A 36 17.23 1.09 18.23
C GLU A 36 17.87 1.30 16.85
N PRO A 37 17.32 0.72 15.76
CA PRO A 37 17.77 1.08 14.43
C PRO A 37 17.42 2.55 14.21
N GLU A 38 18.45 3.38 14.03
CA GLU A 38 18.30 4.72 13.47
C GLU A 38 17.60 4.57 12.11
N TYR A 39 16.36 5.06 12.03
CA TYR A 39 15.71 5.29 10.76
C TYR A 39 16.40 6.51 10.15
N ASP A 40 17.19 6.25 9.11
CA ASP A 40 17.79 7.24 8.22
C ASP A 40 16.65 7.95 7.47
N ASP A 41 16.11 8.98 8.12
CA ASP A 41 15.10 9.89 7.61
C ASP A 41 15.85 10.93 6.76
N GLY A 42 16.00 10.66 5.45
CA GLY A 42 16.85 11.51 4.64
C GLY A 42 16.92 11.21 3.14
N ASP A 43 15.91 10.60 2.55
CA ASP A 43 15.77 10.68 1.09
C ASP A 43 15.03 11.99 0.75
N GLU A 44 15.80 13.03 0.48
CA GLU A 44 15.33 14.26 -0.17
C GLU A 44 14.94 13.90 -1.62
N TYR A 45 13.74 13.33 -1.81
CA TYR A 45 13.15 13.13 -3.13
C TYR A 45 12.87 14.50 -3.75
N GLY A 46 13.48 14.81 -4.89
CA GLY A 46 13.18 16.05 -5.61
C GLY A 46 11.74 16.03 -6.12
N ASP A 47 11.12 17.21 -6.27
CA ASP A 47 9.73 17.38 -6.72
C ASP A 47 9.37 16.55 -7.98
N ASN A 48 10.34 16.34 -8.87
CA ASN A 48 10.22 15.52 -10.09
C ASN A 48 9.87 14.04 -9.83
N ASP A 49 10.13 13.53 -8.63
CA ASP A 49 9.79 12.15 -8.26
C ASP A 49 8.33 12.04 -7.78
N ILE A 50 7.70 13.15 -7.40
CA ILE A 50 6.32 13.19 -6.90
C ILE A 50 5.35 13.50 -8.05
N ILE A 51 5.70 14.48 -8.89
CA ILE A 51 4.88 14.98 -10.00
C ILE A 51 5.66 14.90 -11.32
N ASP A 52 5.03 14.31 -12.34
CA ASP A 52 5.43 14.52 -13.73
C ASP A 52 4.96 15.91 -14.19
N HIS A 53 5.88 16.87 -14.13
CA HIS A 53 5.65 18.24 -14.56
C HIS A 53 5.21 18.36 -16.03
N THR A 54 5.58 17.42 -16.90
CA THR A 54 5.10 17.48 -18.30
C THR A 54 3.58 17.31 -18.36
N THR A 55 3.05 16.36 -17.59
CA THR A 55 1.61 16.10 -17.51
C THR A 55 0.91 17.18 -16.69
N PHE A 56 1.49 17.59 -15.57
CA PHE A 56 0.88 18.58 -14.68
C PHE A 56 0.86 19.98 -15.31
N ASP A 57 1.92 20.40 -16.00
CA ASP A 57 1.94 21.70 -16.69
C ASP A 57 0.90 21.75 -17.82
N GLN A 58 0.68 20.65 -18.55
CA GLN A 58 -0.40 20.56 -19.53
C GLN A 58 -1.79 20.70 -18.90
N LEU A 59 -1.97 20.20 -17.67
CA LEU A 59 -3.20 20.41 -16.92
C LEU A 59 -3.37 21.88 -16.53
N LEU A 60 -2.30 22.55 -16.09
CA LEU A 60 -2.32 23.97 -15.76
C LEU A 60 -2.58 24.85 -17.00
N GLU A 61 -2.08 24.47 -18.17
CA GLU A 61 -2.37 25.15 -19.45
C GLU A 61 -3.86 25.11 -19.85
N MET A 62 -4.66 24.24 -19.21
CA MET A 62 -6.12 24.19 -19.40
C MET A 62 -6.89 25.17 -18.51
N ASP A 63 -6.24 25.79 -17.52
CA ASP A 63 -6.83 26.86 -16.74
C ASP A 63 -7.02 28.14 -17.57
N ASP A 64 -7.97 28.97 -17.18
CA ASP A 64 -8.11 30.31 -17.74
C ASP A 64 -6.98 31.22 -17.20
N GLU A 65 -6.57 32.25 -17.95
CA GLU A 65 -5.39 33.09 -17.63
C GLU A 65 -5.43 33.80 -16.27
N GLU A 66 -6.60 33.83 -15.60
CA GLU A 66 -6.84 34.64 -14.41
C GLU A 66 -6.79 33.84 -13.09
N ASP A 67 -6.91 32.50 -13.11
CA ASP A 67 -6.80 31.67 -11.91
C ASP A 67 -6.50 30.19 -12.22
N HIS A 68 -6.34 29.37 -11.16
CA HIS A 68 -6.16 27.92 -11.26
C HIS A 68 -7.44 27.15 -10.88
N GLU A 69 -8.64 27.68 -11.13
CA GLU A 69 -9.88 27.08 -10.62
C GLU A 69 -10.11 25.64 -11.15
N PHE A 70 -9.85 25.40 -12.43
CA PHE A 70 -10.13 24.10 -13.05
C PHE A 70 -9.17 23.02 -12.56
N SER A 71 -7.87 23.25 -12.65
CA SER A 71 -6.83 22.32 -12.21
C SER A 71 -6.94 22.04 -10.71
N ARG A 72 -7.21 23.07 -9.91
CA ARG A 72 -7.47 22.94 -8.47
C ARG A 72 -8.69 22.07 -8.18
N SER A 73 -9.81 22.34 -8.85
CA SER A 73 -11.03 21.54 -8.69
C SER A 73 -10.77 20.06 -8.99
N LEU A 74 -10.02 19.77 -10.07
CA LEU A 74 -9.66 18.40 -10.43
C LEU A 74 -8.80 17.72 -9.35
N VAL A 75 -7.83 18.44 -8.80
CA VAL A 75 -6.95 17.95 -7.72
C VAL A 75 -7.72 17.67 -6.43
N TRP A 76 -8.63 18.56 -6.01
CA TRP A 76 -9.44 18.33 -4.81
C TRP A 76 -10.41 17.16 -4.99
N ASN A 77 -11.03 17.03 -6.16
CA ASN A 77 -11.87 15.88 -6.49
C ASN A 77 -11.07 14.57 -6.46
N TYR A 78 -9.79 14.60 -6.86
CA TYR A 78 -8.89 13.46 -6.76
C TYR A 78 -8.62 13.07 -5.30
N PHE A 79 -8.39 14.02 -4.39
CA PHE A 79 -8.19 13.72 -2.97
C PHE A 79 -9.39 12.96 -2.38
N GLU A 80 -10.60 13.47 -2.61
CA GLU A 80 -11.83 12.79 -2.14
C GLU A 80 -11.97 11.39 -2.75
N GLN A 81 -11.63 11.23 -4.04
CA GLN A 81 -11.66 9.93 -4.70
C GLN A 81 -10.62 8.97 -4.13
N ALA A 82 -9.40 9.43 -3.86
CA ALA A 82 -8.31 8.63 -3.34
C ALA A 82 -8.62 8.14 -1.92
N GLU A 83 -9.06 9.03 -1.03
CA GLU A 83 -9.47 8.69 0.34
C GLU A 83 -10.53 7.58 0.34
N LYS A 84 -11.60 7.78 -0.44
CA LYS A 84 -12.66 6.78 -0.57
C LYS A 84 -12.13 5.45 -1.14
N THR A 85 -11.27 5.51 -2.15
CA THR A 85 -10.69 4.30 -2.75
C THR A 85 -9.84 3.54 -1.74
N PHE A 86 -9.08 4.24 -0.89
CA PHE A 86 -8.30 3.60 0.17
C PHE A 86 -9.18 2.91 1.23
N GLU A 87 -10.35 3.46 1.56
CA GLU A 87 -11.32 2.77 2.43
C GLU A 87 -11.86 1.48 1.78
N GLU A 88 -12.19 1.54 0.48
CA GLU A 88 -12.64 0.38 -0.29
C GLU A 88 -11.52 -0.69 -0.40
N LEU A 89 -10.27 -0.27 -0.59
CA LEU A 89 -9.10 -1.14 -0.61
C LEU A 89 -8.89 -1.86 0.73
N ASP A 90 -9.02 -1.15 1.86
CA ASP A 90 -8.93 -1.77 3.18
C ASP A 90 -10.02 -2.84 3.38
N GLN A 91 -11.22 -2.60 2.85
CA GLN A 91 -12.32 -3.56 2.94
C GLN A 91 -12.06 -4.79 2.05
N ALA A 92 -11.69 -4.59 0.79
CA ALA A 92 -11.33 -5.66 -0.12
C ALA A 92 -10.16 -6.49 0.43
N MET A 93 -9.18 -5.86 1.08
CA MET A 93 -8.06 -6.54 1.71
C MET A 93 -8.47 -7.39 2.93
N LYS A 94 -9.46 -6.98 3.72
CA LYS A 94 -10.01 -7.79 4.82
C LYS A 94 -10.72 -9.04 4.32
N GLU A 95 -11.39 -8.93 3.17
CA GLU A 95 -12.14 -10.01 2.54
C GLU A 95 -11.29 -10.88 1.61
N LEU A 96 -10.03 -10.47 1.36
CA LEU A 96 -9.14 -11.05 0.35
C LEU A 96 -9.78 -11.08 -1.05
N ASP A 97 -10.53 -10.04 -1.39
CA ASP A 97 -11.16 -9.86 -2.70
C ASP A 97 -10.13 -9.32 -3.71
N PHE A 98 -9.30 -10.22 -4.24
CA PHE A 98 -8.28 -9.90 -5.26
C PHE A 98 -8.86 -9.23 -6.53
N PRO A 99 -10.00 -9.68 -7.09
CA PRO A 99 -10.66 -8.98 -8.18
C PRO A 99 -10.97 -7.51 -7.86
N ASP A 100 -11.51 -7.23 -6.67
CA ASP A 100 -11.86 -5.86 -6.30
C ASP A 100 -10.61 -4.99 -6.04
N LEU A 101 -9.58 -5.56 -5.40
CA LEU A 101 -8.26 -4.93 -5.26
C LEU A 101 -7.68 -4.53 -6.63
N SER A 102 -7.79 -5.41 -7.62
CA SER A 102 -7.32 -5.14 -8.98
C SER A 102 -8.11 -4.01 -9.66
N ARG A 103 -9.45 -4.05 -9.53
CA ARG A 103 -10.36 -3.04 -10.09
C ARG A 103 -10.10 -1.66 -9.49
N LEU A 104 -9.95 -1.59 -8.17
CA LEU A 104 -9.69 -0.35 -7.43
C LEU A 104 -8.32 0.22 -7.80
N GLY A 105 -7.28 -0.62 -7.90
CA GLY A 105 -5.97 -0.20 -8.42
C GLY A 105 -6.07 0.38 -9.83
N HIS A 106 -6.79 -0.28 -10.75
CA HIS A 106 -6.99 0.25 -12.10
C HIS A 106 -7.72 1.60 -12.11
N PHE A 107 -8.75 1.75 -11.27
CA PHE A 107 -9.52 2.99 -11.16
C PHE A 107 -8.64 4.16 -10.69
N LEU A 108 -7.93 4.00 -9.57
CA LEU A 108 -7.07 5.04 -9.01
C LEU A 108 -5.84 5.33 -9.89
N LYS A 109 -5.32 4.33 -10.62
CA LYS A 109 -4.26 4.52 -11.63
C LYS A 109 -4.65 5.58 -12.67
N GLY A 110 -5.89 5.51 -13.16
CA GLY A 110 -6.37 6.39 -14.23
C GLY A 110 -6.40 7.85 -13.81
N SER A 111 -6.94 8.13 -12.62
CA SER A 111 -7.00 9.49 -12.08
C SER A 111 -5.63 10.00 -11.62
N SER A 112 -4.79 9.14 -11.04
CA SER A 112 -3.39 9.47 -10.69
C SER A 112 -2.58 9.87 -11.93
N ALA A 113 -2.74 9.13 -13.04
CA ALA A 113 -2.05 9.42 -14.29
C ALA A 113 -2.48 10.75 -14.91
N ALA A 114 -3.76 11.13 -14.78
CA ALA A 114 -4.26 12.40 -15.30
C ALA A 114 -3.67 13.63 -14.59
N LEU A 115 -3.20 13.46 -13.35
CA LEU A 115 -2.57 14.52 -12.55
C LEU A 115 -1.03 14.44 -12.54
N GLY A 116 -0.44 13.45 -13.24
CA GLY A 116 1.01 13.27 -13.24
C GLY A 116 1.59 12.65 -11.95
N LEU A 117 0.78 11.98 -11.12
CA LEU A 117 1.22 11.38 -9.85
C LEU A 117 1.97 10.07 -10.09
N THR A 118 3.24 10.17 -10.46
CA THR A 118 4.03 9.04 -11.00
C THR A 118 4.10 7.85 -10.04
N LYS A 119 4.53 8.07 -8.78
CA LYS A 119 4.65 6.99 -7.79
C LYS A 119 3.32 6.31 -7.51
N VAL A 120 2.27 7.09 -7.24
CA VAL A 120 0.93 6.57 -6.95
C VAL A 120 0.40 5.76 -8.14
N LYS A 121 0.55 6.26 -9.36
CA LYS A 121 0.18 5.56 -10.60
C LYS A 121 0.91 4.22 -10.73
N GLU A 122 2.22 4.17 -10.51
CA GLU A 122 3.02 2.94 -10.61
C GLU A 122 2.61 1.92 -9.54
N SER A 123 2.37 2.36 -8.31
CA SER A 123 1.89 1.48 -7.26
C SER A 123 0.47 0.97 -7.54
N CYS A 124 -0.41 1.79 -8.11
CA CYS A 124 -1.72 1.34 -8.57
C CYS A 124 -1.63 0.27 -9.68
N GLU A 125 -0.63 0.36 -10.56
CA GLU A 125 -0.37 -0.67 -11.59
C GLU A 125 0.10 -1.98 -10.96
N LYS A 126 1.03 -1.93 -10.00
CA LYS A 126 1.43 -3.12 -9.24
C LYS A 126 0.24 -3.76 -8.51
N LEU A 127 -0.62 -2.96 -7.90
CA LEU A 127 -1.84 -3.44 -7.23
C LEU A 127 -2.77 -4.14 -8.21
N GLN A 128 -2.96 -3.57 -9.40
CA GLN A 128 -3.73 -4.20 -10.48
C GLN A 128 -3.17 -5.58 -10.84
N HIS A 129 -1.84 -5.72 -10.95
CA HIS A 129 -1.18 -6.98 -11.27
C HIS A 129 -1.27 -8.00 -10.13
N TYR A 130 -0.95 -7.59 -8.89
CA TYR A 130 -1.04 -8.46 -7.72
C TYR A 130 -2.48 -8.96 -7.48
N GLY A 131 -3.49 -8.11 -7.66
CA GLY A 131 -4.91 -8.50 -7.60
C GLY A 131 -5.33 -9.49 -8.71
N ASN A 132 -4.53 -9.65 -9.76
CA ASN A 132 -4.71 -10.69 -10.78
C ASN A 132 -3.79 -11.91 -10.54
N CYS A 133 -3.18 -12.01 -9.36
CA CYS A 133 -2.18 -13.02 -9.00
C CYS A 133 -1.02 -13.07 -10.01
N ARG A 134 -0.57 -11.88 -10.42
CA ARG A 134 0.63 -11.68 -11.23
C ARG A 134 1.71 -10.98 -10.43
N ASP A 135 2.97 -11.14 -10.81
CA ASP A 135 4.09 -10.36 -10.25
C ASP A 135 4.00 -8.86 -10.59
N ALA A 136 4.98 -8.07 -10.16
CA ALA A 136 4.97 -6.62 -10.30
C ALA A 136 4.94 -6.15 -11.77
N THR A 137 5.43 -6.97 -12.70
CA THR A 137 5.47 -6.65 -14.14
C THR A 137 4.24 -7.16 -14.88
N GLY A 138 3.44 -8.02 -14.24
CA GLY A 138 2.28 -8.66 -14.86
C GLY A 138 2.62 -9.92 -15.68
N ASP A 139 3.89 -10.33 -15.72
CA ASP A 139 4.38 -11.36 -16.63
C ASP A 139 4.26 -12.77 -16.04
N SER A 140 4.55 -12.91 -14.75
CA SER A 140 4.59 -14.21 -14.07
C SER A 140 3.39 -14.41 -13.15
N GLU A 141 2.92 -15.65 -13.01
CA GLU A 141 1.91 -15.99 -12.01
C GLU A 141 2.54 -16.12 -10.62
N ILE A 142 1.83 -15.64 -9.61
CA ILE A 142 2.18 -15.77 -8.19
C ILE A 142 1.03 -16.44 -7.45
N THR A 143 1.32 -17.03 -6.29
CA THR A 143 0.29 -17.62 -5.44
C THR A 143 -0.54 -16.55 -4.72
N ASN A 144 -1.76 -16.89 -4.30
CA ASN A 144 -2.59 -15.97 -3.49
C ASN A 144 -1.89 -15.52 -2.21
N SER A 145 -1.08 -16.39 -1.58
CA SER A 145 -0.34 -16.06 -0.35
C SER A 145 0.77 -15.03 -0.61
N GLU A 146 1.45 -15.13 -1.75
CA GLU A 146 2.45 -14.15 -2.17
C GLU A 146 1.77 -12.82 -2.55
N ALA A 147 0.69 -12.87 -3.34
CA ALA A 147 -0.10 -11.71 -3.70
C ALA A 147 -0.61 -10.97 -2.46
N GLU A 148 -1.18 -11.68 -1.48
CA GLU A 148 -1.64 -11.08 -0.23
C GLU A 148 -0.51 -10.32 0.48
N SER A 149 0.65 -10.97 0.64
CA SER A 149 1.80 -10.37 1.33
C SER A 149 2.31 -9.11 0.61
N LEU A 150 2.40 -9.16 -0.71
CA LEU A 150 2.83 -8.04 -1.55
C LEU A 150 1.83 -6.88 -1.51
N ILE A 151 0.52 -7.17 -1.59
CA ILE A 151 -0.53 -6.14 -1.55
C ILE A 151 -0.52 -5.43 -0.19
N ARG A 152 -0.35 -6.15 0.93
CA ARG A 152 -0.28 -5.50 2.26
C ARG A 152 0.86 -4.50 2.35
N ALA A 153 2.05 -4.87 1.87
CA ALA A 153 3.19 -3.95 1.83
C ALA A 153 2.94 -2.78 0.88
N LEU A 154 2.35 -3.06 -0.29
CA LEU A 154 2.06 -2.07 -1.30
C LEU A 154 1.02 -1.04 -0.82
N LEU A 155 -0.03 -1.44 -0.10
CA LEU A 155 -1.04 -0.51 0.41
C LEU A 155 -0.45 0.50 1.40
N ILE A 156 0.54 0.11 2.20
CA ILE A 156 1.28 1.03 3.09
C ILE A 156 2.07 2.02 2.24
N GLN A 157 2.79 1.53 1.23
CA GLN A 157 3.56 2.36 0.31
C GLN A 157 2.68 3.36 -0.45
N MET A 158 1.54 2.91 -0.97
CA MET A 158 0.58 3.74 -1.71
C MET A 158 0.06 4.90 -0.86
N ARG A 159 -0.19 4.69 0.43
CA ARG A 159 -0.62 5.76 1.34
C ARG A 159 0.47 6.79 1.54
N LYS A 160 1.71 6.36 1.77
CA LYS A 160 2.86 7.26 1.88
C LYS A 160 3.04 8.10 0.61
N GLU A 161 2.99 7.47 -0.55
CA GLU A 161 3.11 8.15 -1.85
C GLU A 161 1.96 9.13 -2.11
N TYR A 162 0.75 8.76 -1.68
CA TYR A 162 -0.41 9.67 -1.73
C TYR A 162 -0.22 10.87 -0.81
N ASP A 163 0.21 10.66 0.45
CA ASP A 163 0.44 11.75 1.41
C ASP A 163 1.53 12.72 0.91
N GLU A 164 2.60 12.20 0.31
CA GLU A 164 3.66 12.99 -0.36
C GLU A 164 3.06 13.87 -1.48
N ALA A 165 2.26 13.26 -2.37
CA ALA A 165 1.62 13.94 -3.49
C ALA A 165 0.59 14.98 -3.05
N GLU A 166 -0.25 14.65 -2.08
CA GLU A 166 -1.26 15.55 -1.52
C GLU A 166 -0.58 16.78 -0.89
N ASN A 167 0.45 16.56 -0.07
CA ASN A 167 1.18 17.65 0.57
C ASN A 167 1.84 18.58 -0.46
N TYR A 168 2.50 18.02 -1.47
CA TYR A 168 3.11 18.80 -2.56
C TYR A 168 2.05 19.67 -3.27
N LEU A 169 0.93 19.07 -3.67
CA LEU A 169 -0.13 19.77 -4.41
C LEU A 169 -0.81 20.85 -3.56
N ARG A 170 -1.04 20.60 -2.26
CA ARG A 170 -1.59 21.60 -1.34
C ARG A 170 -0.67 22.82 -1.24
N ILE A 171 0.62 22.59 -1.02
CA ILE A 171 1.62 23.67 -0.96
C ILE A 171 1.67 24.44 -2.29
N PHE A 172 1.62 23.74 -3.42
CA PHE A 172 1.58 24.36 -4.74
C PHE A 172 0.42 25.35 -4.85
N TYR A 173 -0.83 24.93 -4.64
CA TYR A 173 -2.00 25.81 -4.80
C TYR A 173 -2.12 26.89 -3.71
N GLU A 174 -1.67 26.62 -2.47
CA GLU A 174 -1.62 27.65 -1.42
C GLU A 174 -0.62 28.76 -1.75
N SER A 175 0.50 28.43 -2.41
CA SER A 175 1.49 29.42 -2.83
C SER A 175 1.00 30.36 -3.94
N GLN A 176 -0.02 29.94 -4.72
CA GLN A 176 -0.61 30.72 -5.79
C GLN A 176 -1.73 31.68 -5.31
N GLU A 177 -2.38 31.40 -4.18
CA GLU A 177 -3.43 32.29 -3.62
C GLU A 177 -2.89 33.63 -3.07
N GLY A 178 -1.57 33.74 -2.89
CA GLY A 178 -0.90 34.90 -2.32
C GLY A 178 -0.31 35.89 -3.34
N GLN A 179 -0.51 35.68 -4.65
CA GLN A 179 0.07 36.52 -5.72
C GLN A 179 -0.95 37.42 -6.40
#